data_AF-A0A8B9CWZ2-F1
#
_entry.id   AF-A0A8B9CWZ2-F1
#
_cell.length_a   1.000
_cell.length_b   1.000
_cell.length_c   1.000
_cell.angle_alpha   90.00
_cell.angle_beta   90.00
_cell.angle_gamma   90.00
#
_symmetry.space_group_name_H-M   'P 1'
#
loop_
_entity.id
_entity.type
_entity.pdbx_description
1 polymer ?
#
loop_
_entity_poly.entity_id
_entity_poly.type
_entity_poly.pdbx_seq_one_letter_code
_entity_poly.pdbx_strand_id
1 'polypeptide(L)'
;PLTEESLKYSRVTFFSLLFQFEEKFVETKEQLEKLVKDGELLFHQLPMVEIDGMKMVQTRAILSYIAGKYNLYGKDLKERALIDMYVEGITDLMQMVMMLPFSPAEAKAKNLASIEEKATKRYFPVFEKVLKQHGQDFLVGNRFSWADVQLLEVILAVEEKIPAVLSGFPQLQAFKTKMSNVPTIKKFLQPGSARKPPPDDNYVATVMSIFNLN
;
A
#
# COMPACT_ATOMS: atom_id res chain seq x y z
N PRO A 1 -4.33 -19.80 -19.46
CA PRO A 1 -5.59 -19.32 -18.84
C PRO A 1 -5.26 -18.58 -17.54
N LEU A 2 -5.32 -17.24 -17.59
CA LEU A 2 -5.14 -16.41 -16.41
C LEU A 2 -6.43 -16.49 -15.59
N THR A 3 -6.34 -16.96 -14.35
CA THR A 3 -7.47 -17.09 -13.42
C THR A 3 -7.85 -15.71 -12.90
N GLU A 4 -9.14 -15.36 -12.96
CA GLU A 4 -9.72 -14.19 -12.31
C GLU A 4 -9.60 -14.32 -10.79
N GLU A 5 -8.77 -13.50 -10.16
CA GLU A 5 -8.62 -13.42 -8.70
C GLU A 5 -9.48 -12.25 -8.19
N SER A 6 -10.21 -12.41 -7.07
CA SER A 6 -11.06 -11.33 -6.54
C SER A 6 -10.44 -10.67 -5.31
N LEU A 7 -10.26 -9.35 -5.34
CA LEU A 7 -9.78 -8.51 -4.24
C LEU A 7 -10.94 -7.77 -3.57
N LYS A 8 -11.12 -7.94 -2.26
CA LYS A 8 -12.12 -7.22 -1.46
C LYS A 8 -11.41 -6.24 -0.51
N TYR A 9 -11.49 -4.95 -0.85
CA TYR A 9 -11.20 -3.77 -0.02
C TYR A 9 -9.81 -3.65 0.65
N SER A 10 -8.88 -3.00 -0.03
CA SER A 10 -7.97 -1.99 0.54
C SER A 10 -7.63 -1.02 -0.61
N ARG A 11 -7.13 0.19 -0.33
CA ARG A 11 -6.48 1.00 -1.38
C ARG A 11 -5.58 0.04 -2.15
N VAL A 12 -5.90 -0.14 -3.43
CA VAL A 12 -5.32 -1.19 -4.27
C VAL A 12 -3.83 -0.97 -4.26
N THR A 13 -3.13 -1.74 -3.44
CA THR A 13 -1.69 -1.78 -3.39
C THR A 13 -1.24 -2.12 -4.80
N PHE A 14 -0.17 -1.49 -5.28
CA PHE A 14 0.42 -1.72 -6.59
C PHE A 14 0.78 -3.20 -6.90
N PHE A 15 0.43 -4.18 -6.08
CA PHE A 15 0.46 -5.59 -6.47
C PHE A 15 -0.55 -5.98 -7.53
N SER A 16 -1.63 -5.22 -7.65
CA SER A 16 -2.61 -5.36 -8.72
C SER A 16 -2.04 -5.09 -10.12
N LEU A 17 -0.77 -4.66 -10.20
CA LEU A 17 0.00 -4.48 -11.43
C LEU A 17 0.35 -5.78 -12.14
N LEU A 18 0.36 -6.90 -11.40
CA LEU A 18 0.99 -8.14 -11.83
C LEU A 18 -0.01 -9.12 -12.45
N PHE A 19 -1.30 -8.91 -12.24
CA PHE A 19 -2.36 -9.79 -12.71
C PHE A 19 -3.68 -9.03 -12.86
N GLN A 20 -4.59 -9.59 -13.66
CA GLN A 20 -5.97 -9.13 -13.72
C GLN A 20 -6.73 -9.65 -12.51
N PHE A 21 -7.59 -8.81 -11.97
CA PHE A 21 -8.38 -9.12 -10.79
C PHE A 21 -9.74 -8.45 -10.89
N GLU A 22 -10.68 -8.99 -10.13
CA GLU A 22 -12.00 -8.39 -9.93
C GLU A 22 -12.10 -7.79 -8.54
N GLU A 23 -12.89 -6.73 -8.39
CA GLU A 23 -13.18 -6.13 -7.09
C GLU A 23 -14.64 -6.34 -6.73
N LYS A 24 -14.87 -6.86 -5.52
CA LYS A 24 -16.21 -6.89 -4.94
C LYS A 24 -16.27 -5.97 -3.73
N PHE A 25 -16.97 -4.84 -3.91
CA PHE A 25 -17.10 -3.84 -2.86
C PHE A 25 -18.08 -4.28 -1.78
N VAL A 26 -17.74 -3.93 -0.54
CA VAL A 26 -18.64 -3.99 0.60
C VAL A 26 -19.12 -2.56 0.84
N GLU A 27 -20.38 -2.32 0.53
CA GLU A 27 -21.03 -1.00 0.57
C GLU A 27 -21.95 -0.86 1.79
N THR A 28 -22.37 -1.97 2.40
CA THR A 28 -23.25 -1.96 3.56
C THR A 28 -22.77 -2.88 4.67
N LYS A 29 -23.23 -2.60 5.89
CA LYS A 29 -22.95 -3.41 7.08
C LYS A 29 -23.49 -4.84 6.93
N GLU A 30 -24.66 -4.99 6.32
CA GLU A 30 -25.30 -6.30 6.08
C GLU A 30 -24.45 -7.17 5.15
N GLN A 31 -23.79 -6.57 4.16
CA GLN A 31 -22.85 -7.29 3.30
C GLN A 31 -21.64 -7.78 4.07
N LEU A 32 -21.06 -6.96 4.96
CA LEU A 32 -19.96 -7.37 5.84
C LEU A 32 -20.40 -8.50 6.78
N GLU A 33 -21.54 -8.35 7.44
CA GLU A 33 -22.09 -9.37 8.34
C GLU A 33 -22.38 -10.69 7.63
N LYS A 34 -22.83 -10.64 6.36
CA LYS A 34 -23.00 -11.84 5.55
C LYS A 34 -21.68 -12.57 5.34
N LEU A 35 -20.61 -11.87 4.98
CA LEU A 35 -19.28 -12.48 4.82
C LEU A 35 -18.77 -13.14 6.12
N VAL A 36 -19.08 -12.53 7.27
CA VAL A 36 -18.79 -13.10 8.60
C VAL A 36 -19.61 -14.37 8.85
N LYS A 37 -20.94 -14.31 8.63
CA LYS A 37 -21.86 -15.45 8.84
C LYS A 37 -21.53 -16.64 7.92
N ASP A 38 -21.10 -16.36 6.70
CA ASP A 38 -20.69 -17.37 5.72
C ASP A 38 -19.29 -17.97 6.02
N GLY A 39 -18.60 -17.49 7.06
CA GLY A 39 -17.28 -17.97 7.45
C GLY A 39 -16.15 -17.58 6.50
N GLU A 40 -16.35 -16.55 5.66
CA GLU A 40 -15.33 -16.11 4.69
C GLU A 40 -14.21 -15.28 5.34
N LEU A 41 -14.49 -14.66 6.49
CA LEU A 41 -13.57 -13.75 7.18
C LEU A 41 -13.09 -14.38 8.48
N LEU A 42 -11.92 -15.02 8.47
CA LEU A 42 -11.37 -15.75 9.62
C LEU A 42 -11.31 -14.92 10.92
N PHE A 43 -11.04 -13.61 10.80
CA PHE A 43 -10.98 -12.69 11.94
C PHE A 43 -12.07 -11.62 11.90
N HIS A 44 -13.15 -11.87 11.14
CA HIS A 44 -14.27 -10.94 10.95
C HIS A 44 -13.86 -9.55 10.43
N GLN A 45 -12.73 -9.47 9.72
CA GLN A 45 -12.11 -8.24 9.26
C GLN A 45 -11.79 -8.33 7.76
N LEU A 46 -11.84 -7.18 7.10
CA LEU A 46 -11.23 -6.94 5.78
C LEU A 46 -9.81 -6.37 5.97
N PRO A 47 -8.93 -6.43 4.95
CA PRO A 47 -9.11 -6.97 3.60
C PRO A 47 -9.28 -8.50 3.55
N MET A 48 -9.89 -8.98 2.46
CA MET A 48 -9.92 -10.39 2.09
C MET A 48 -9.65 -10.55 0.59
N VAL A 49 -8.87 -11.55 0.21
CA VAL A 49 -8.57 -11.88 -1.20
C VAL A 49 -8.83 -13.36 -1.45
N GLU A 50 -9.55 -13.65 -2.53
CA GLU A 50 -9.72 -15.01 -3.04
C GLU A 50 -8.65 -15.26 -4.11
N ILE A 51 -7.68 -16.14 -3.80
CA ILE A 51 -6.52 -16.42 -4.64
C ILE A 51 -6.08 -17.88 -4.49
N ASP A 52 -5.83 -18.57 -5.61
CA ASP A 52 -5.42 -20.00 -5.63
C ASP A 52 -6.32 -20.93 -4.81
N GLY A 53 -7.63 -20.67 -4.82
CA GLY A 53 -8.62 -21.43 -4.04
C GLY A 53 -8.61 -21.14 -2.54
N MET A 54 -7.79 -20.19 -2.07
CA MET A 54 -7.74 -19.73 -0.68
C MET A 54 -8.55 -18.45 -0.50
N LYS A 55 -9.19 -18.30 0.66
CA LYS A 55 -9.74 -17.01 1.14
C LYS A 55 -8.79 -16.43 2.18
N MET A 56 -7.88 -15.57 1.73
CA MET A 56 -6.84 -15.00 2.58
C MET A 56 -7.30 -13.69 3.21
N VAL A 57 -7.17 -13.58 4.54
CA VAL A 57 -7.32 -12.33 5.30
C VAL A 57 -5.96 -11.90 5.86
N GLN A 58 -5.90 -10.72 6.48
CA GLN A 58 -4.68 -10.05 6.95
C GLN A 58 -3.81 -9.52 5.80
N THR A 59 -3.71 -8.20 5.70
CA THR A 59 -2.97 -7.49 4.65
C THR A 59 -1.56 -8.03 4.49
N ARG A 60 -0.84 -8.26 5.59
CA ARG A 60 0.54 -8.74 5.54
C ARG A 60 0.67 -10.14 4.93
N ALA A 61 -0.25 -11.04 5.27
CA ALA A 61 -0.27 -12.40 4.74
C ALA A 61 -0.56 -12.39 3.23
N ILE A 62 -1.61 -11.66 2.83
CA ILE A 62 -2.01 -11.49 1.42
C ILE A 62 -0.83 -10.96 0.59
N LEU A 63 -0.23 -9.84 0.98
CA LEU A 63 0.84 -9.21 0.22
C LEU A 63 2.10 -10.07 0.17
N SER A 64 2.44 -10.76 1.26
CA SER A 64 3.60 -11.66 1.32
C SER A 64 3.44 -12.88 0.41
N TYR A 65 2.22 -13.40 0.29
CA TYR A 65 1.90 -14.51 -0.60
C TYR A 65 2.02 -14.09 -2.06
N ILE A 66 1.42 -12.94 -2.42
CA ILE A 66 1.53 -12.38 -3.78
C ILE A 66 2.99 -12.08 -4.12
N ALA A 67 3.76 -11.45 -3.22
CA ALA A 67 5.17 -11.18 -3.45
C ALA A 67 5.97 -12.47 -3.70
N GLY A 68 5.71 -13.53 -2.95
CA GLY A 68 6.32 -14.84 -3.17
C GLY A 68 5.93 -15.46 -4.52
N LYS A 69 4.62 -15.51 -4.80
CA LYS A 69 4.05 -16.08 -6.04
C LYS A 69 4.64 -15.44 -7.30
N TYR A 70 4.88 -14.13 -7.28
CA TYR A 70 5.37 -13.37 -8.43
C TYR A 70 6.87 -13.03 -8.36
N ASN A 71 7.66 -13.71 -7.52
CA ASN A 71 9.11 -13.53 -7.41
C ASN A 71 9.57 -12.10 -7.07
N LEU A 72 8.78 -11.38 -6.27
CA LEU A 72 9.08 -10.02 -5.81
C LEU A 72 9.62 -9.97 -4.37
N TYR A 73 10.04 -11.10 -3.83
CA TYR A 73 10.32 -11.27 -2.40
C TYR A 73 11.77 -11.66 -2.08
N GLY A 74 12.70 -11.25 -2.93
CA GLY A 74 14.12 -11.56 -2.80
C GLY A 74 14.46 -12.99 -3.20
N LYS A 75 15.75 -13.27 -3.41
CA LYS A 75 16.22 -14.60 -3.85
C LYS A 75 16.55 -15.56 -2.70
N ASP A 76 16.75 -15.03 -1.50
CA ASP A 76 17.16 -15.78 -0.32
C ASP A 76 16.61 -15.14 0.96
N LEU A 77 16.81 -15.80 2.10
CA LEU A 77 16.32 -15.34 3.40
C LEU A 77 16.89 -13.99 3.83
N LYS A 78 18.10 -13.62 3.38
CA LYS A 78 18.72 -12.34 3.75
C LYS A 78 18.06 -11.19 3.00
N GLU A 79 17.88 -11.34 1.68
CA GLU A 79 17.15 -10.35 0.88
C GLU A 79 15.70 -10.23 1.37
N ARG A 80 15.05 -11.36 1.66
CA ARG A 80 13.69 -11.37 2.21
C ARG A 80 13.59 -10.59 3.53
N ALA A 81 14.53 -10.80 4.44
CA ALA A 81 14.57 -10.09 5.73
C ALA A 81 14.77 -8.56 5.57
N LEU A 82 15.62 -8.12 4.63
CA LEU A 82 15.80 -6.70 4.33
C LEU A 82 14.52 -6.09 3.76
N ILE A 83 13.90 -6.80 2.81
CA ILE A 83 12.63 -6.40 2.21
C ILE A 83 11.55 -6.28 3.28
N ASP A 84 11.43 -7.27 4.18
CA ASP A 84 10.46 -7.24 5.28
C ASP A 84 10.67 -6.04 6.19
N MET A 85 11.91 -5.77 6.61
CA MET A 85 12.24 -4.62 7.44
C MET A 85 11.87 -3.29 6.78
N TYR A 86 12.09 -3.16 5.48
CA TYR A 86 11.73 -1.96 4.73
C TYR A 86 10.21 -1.80 4.61
N VAL A 87 9.50 -2.88 4.28
CA VAL A 87 8.04 -2.88 4.14
C VAL A 87 7.35 -2.56 5.47
N GLU A 88 7.79 -3.11 6.60
CA GLU A 88 7.22 -2.77 7.91
C GLU A 88 7.41 -1.28 8.24
N GLY A 89 8.61 -0.73 8.02
CA GLY A 89 8.86 0.69 8.24
C GLY A 89 8.01 1.60 7.33
N ILE A 90 7.79 1.20 6.08
CA ILE A 90 6.90 1.90 5.15
C ILE A 90 5.44 1.82 5.62
N THR A 91 5.03 0.65 6.10
CA THR A 91 3.66 0.38 6.57
C THR A 91 3.30 1.27 7.75
N ASP A 92 4.22 1.50 8.69
CA ASP A 92 4.01 2.45 9.80
C ASP A 92 3.65 3.86 9.30
N LEU A 93 4.38 4.37 8.31
CA LEU A 93 4.12 5.69 7.74
C LEU A 93 2.81 5.71 6.95
N MET A 94 2.58 4.68 6.13
CA MET A 94 1.34 4.54 5.36
C MET A 94 0.11 4.49 6.27
N GLN A 95 0.18 3.79 7.40
CA GLN A 95 -0.90 3.73 8.37
C GLN A 95 -1.28 5.12 8.89
N MET A 96 -0.31 5.98 9.18
CA MET A 96 -0.59 7.35 9.60
C MET A 96 -1.31 8.15 8.52
N VAL A 97 -0.88 8.00 7.26
CA VAL A 97 -1.53 8.66 6.11
C VAL A 97 -2.95 8.13 5.90
N MET A 98 -3.17 6.82 6.02
CA MET A 98 -4.48 6.18 5.86
C MET A 98 -5.48 6.60 6.94
N MET A 99 -5.02 6.86 8.17
CA MET A 99 -5.87 7.27 9.28
C MET A 99 -6.17 8.79 9.31
N LEU A 100 -5.45 9.59 8.54
CA LEU A 100 -5.61 11.05 8.52
C LEU A 100 -7.05 11.50 8.16
N PRO A 101 -7.74 10.93 7.14
CA PRO A 101 -9.11 11.33 6.80
C PRO A 101 -10.11 11.15 7.95
N PHE A 102 -9.89 10.12 8.78
CA PHE A 102 -10.72 9.75 9.94
C PHE A 102 -10.37 10.52 11.22
N SER A 103 -9.35 11.38 11.18
CA SER A 103 -8.99 12.19 12.35
C SER A 103 -10.05 13.26 12.65
N PRO A 104 -10.32 13.60 13.93
CA PRO A 104 -11.13 14.75 14.30
C PRO A 104 -10.62 16.03 13.64
N ALA A 105 -11.52 16.96 13.30
CA ALA A 105 -11.17 18.16 12.54
C ALA A 105 -10.07 18.99 13.22
N GLU A 106 -10.13 19.13 14.54
CA GLU A 106 -9.17 19.82 15.39
C GLU A 106 -7.80 19.12 15.46
N ALA A 107 -7.74 17.82 15.20
CA ALA A 107 -6.50 17.03 15.21
C ALA A 107 -5.86 16.88 13.82
N LYS A 108 -6.61 17.11 12.74
CA LYS A 108 -6.13 16.89 11.35
C LYS A 108 -4.83 17.64 11.05
N ALA A 109 -4.73 18.92 11.40
CA ALA A 109 -3.53 19.72 11.14
C ALA A 109 -2.30 19.19 11.91
N LYS A 110 -2.48 18.82 13.18
CA LYS A 110 -1.43 18.24 14.01
C LYS A 110 -0.97 16.88 13.48
N ASN A 111 -1.92 16.03 13.07
CA ASN A 111 -1.62 14.71 12.51
C ASN A 111 -0.89 14.82 11.17
N LEU A 112 -1.28 15.78 10.32
CA LEU A 112 -0.58 16.08 9.07
C LEU A 112 0.87 16.54 9.32
N ALA A 113 1.08 17.46 10.27
CA ALA A 113 2.43 17.89 10.65
C ALA A 113 3.27 16.72 11.21
N SER A 114 2.66 15.81 11.97
CA SER A 114 3.35 14.61 12.47
C SER A 114 3.73 13.64 11.34
N ILE A 115 2.89 13.49 10.32
CA ILE A 115 3.19 12.71 9.11
C ILE A 115 4.38 13.33 8.39
N GLU A 116 4.34 14.65 8.15
CA GLU A 116 5.45 15.37 7.50
C GLU A 116 6.76 15.20 8.26
N GLU A 117 6.73 15.40 9.57
CA GLU A 117 7.91 15.26 10.42
C GLU A 117 8.47 13.84 10.37
N LYS A 118 7.62 12.81 10.53
CA LYS A 118 8.09 11.43 10.51
C LYS A 118 8.56 11.01 9.11
N ALA A 119 7.88 11.41 8.05
CA ALA A 119 8.31 11.16 6.69
C ALA A 119 9.71 11.74 6.46
N THR A 120 9.91 13.03 6.76
CA THR A 120 11.14 13.76 6.46
C THR A 120 12.28 13.52 7.44
N LYS A 121 12.02 13.20 8.72
CA LYS A 121 13.07 13.02 9.73
C LYS A 121 13.35 11.56 10.09
N ARG A 122 12.40 10.65 9.88
CA ARG A 122 12.53 9.24 10.29
C ARG A 122 12.60 8.27 9.11
N TYR A 123 11.65 8.32 8.19
CA TYR A 123 11.49 7.27 7.18
C TYR A 123 12.26 7.56 5.89
N PHE A 124 12.02 8.68 5.22
CA PHE A 124 12.71 9.02 3.96
C PHE A 124 14.24 9.11 4.07
N PRO A 125 14.84 9.63 5.17
CA PRO A 125 16.29 9.59 5.33
C PRO A 125 16.90 8.18 5.29
N VAL A 126 16.15 7.15 5.74
CA VAL A 126 16.61 5.75 5.70
C VAL A 126 16.73 5.28 4.26
N PHE A 127 15.68 5.46 3.45
CA PHE A 127 15.65 5.00 2.06
C PHE A 127 16.57 5.81 1.15
N GLU A 128 16.67 7.13 1.37
CA GLU A 128 17.66 7.99 0.72
C GLU A 128 19.09 7.48 0.96
N LYS A 129 19.39 7.11 2.21
CA LYS A 129 20.70 6.55 2.59
C LYS A 129 20.93 5.19 1.93
N VAL A 130 19.94 4.29 1.94
CA VAL A 130 20.04 2.96 1.32
C VAL A 130 20.40 3.11 -0.16
N LEU A 131 19.59 3.86 -0.93
CA LEU A 131 19.81 4.09 -2.36
C LEU A 131 21.17 4.73 -2.65
N LYS A 132 21.59 5.71 -1.82
CA LYS A 132 22.89 6.36 -1.95
C LYS A 132 24.06 5.42 -1.66
N GLN A 133 23.94 4.54 -0.68
CA GLN A 133 25.04 3.68 -0.22
C GLN A 133 25.43 2.63 -1.25
N HIS A 134 24.45 1.96 -1.85
CA HIS A 134 24.72 0.94 -2.86
C HIS A 134 24.73 1.49 -4.30
N GLY A 135 24.11 2.65 -4.55
CA GLY A 135 24.10 3.29 -5.87
C GLY A 135 23.39 2.47 -6.95
N GLN A 136 22.35 1.73 -6.55
CA GLN A 136 21.59 0.82 -7.42
C GLN A 136 20.17 1.35 -7.62
N ASP A 137 19.45 0.71 -8.53
CA ASP A 137 18.15 1.18 -8.99
C ASP A 137 16.99 0.78 -8.08
N PHE A 138 17.15 -0.34 -7.37
CA PHE A 138 16.17 -0.93 -6.48
C PHE A 138 16.75 -1.08 -5.07
N LEU A 139 15.87 -1.12 -4.07
CA LEU A 139 16.24 -1.13 -2.66
C LEU A 139 17.02 -2.39 -2.24
N VAL A 140 16.76 -3.53 -2.87
CA VAL A 140 17.37 -4.82 -2.49
C VAL A 140 17.84 -5.59 -3.71
N GLY A 141 19.09 -6.05 -3.66
CA GLY A 141 19.65 -7.00 -4.63
C GLY A 141 19.72 -6.50 -6.08
N ASN A 142 19.58 -5.18 -6.30
CA ASN A 142 19.38 -4.56 -7.61
C ASN A 142 18.26 -5.23 -8.43
N ARG A 143 17.18 -5.67 -7.79
CA ARG A 143 16.03 -6.28 -8.44
C ARG A 143 14.75 -5.64 -7.94
N PHE A 144 13.81 -5.45 -8.85
CA PHE A 144 12.47 -4.98 -8.51
C PHE A 144 11.81 -5.94 -7.52
N SER A 145 11.39 -5.39 -6.38
CA SER A 145 10.79 -6.11 -5.27
C SER A 145 9.57 -5.36 -4.77
N TRP A 146 8.78 -6.00 -3.91
CA TRP A 146 7.64 -5.31 -3.31
C TRP A 146 8.02 -4.20 -2.33
N ALA A 147 9.25 -4.16 -1.82
CA ALA A 147 9.71 -3.02 -1.04
C ALA A 147 9.74 -1.74 -1.91
N ASP A 148 10.16 -1.87 -3.18
CA ASP A 148 10.21 -0.73 -4.11
C ASP A 148 8.80 -0.23 -4.43
N VAL A 149 7.88 -1.17 -4.59
CA VAL A 149 6.46 -0.91 -4.83
C VAL A 149 5.82 -0.17 -3.66
N GLN A 150 6.02 -0.66 -2.43
CA GLN A 150 5.53 -0.03 -1.21
C GLN A 150 6.12 1.36 -1.00
N LEU A 151 7.42 1.53 -1.29
CA LEU A 151 8.08 2.84 -1.17
C LEU A 151 7.50 3.86 -2.14
N LEU A 152 7.26 3.48 -3.41
CA LEU A 152 6.61 4.37 -4.36
C LEU A 152 5.21 4.76 -3.86
N GLU A 153 4.43 3.80 -3.35
CA GLU A 153 3.08 4.05 -2.86
C GLU A 153 3.04 5.07 -1.73
N VAL A 154 3.88 4.90 -0.72
CA VAL A 154 3.90 5.84 0.41
C VAL A 154 4.43 7.21 -0.01
N ILE A 155 5.38 7.28 -0.95
CA ILE A 155 5.85 8.55 -1.50
C ILE A 155 4.68 9.32 -2.14
N LEU A 156 3.94 8.66 -3.04
CA LEU A 156 2.80 9.29 -3.72
C LEU A 156 1.70 9.68 -2.73
N ALA A 157 1.40 8.82 -1.76
CA ALA A 157 0.36 9.08 -0.75
C ALA A 157 0.73 10.26 0.17
N VAL A 158 2.01 10.44 0.51
CA VAL A 158 2.46 11.59 1.30
C VAL A 158 2.50 12.86 0.44
N GLU A 159 2.95 12.80 -0.81
CA GLU A 159 2.96 13.94 -1.74
C GLU A 159 1.54 14.46 -2.06
N GLU A 160 0.53 13.58 -2.10
CA GLU A 160 -0.89 13.97 -2.21
C GLU A 160 -1.34 14.90 -1.07
N LYS A 161 -0.63 14.89 0.07
CA LYS A 161 -0.91 15.74 1.24
C LYS A 161 0.11 16.85 1.43
N ILE A 162 1.37 16.59 1.10
CA ILE A 162 2.53 17.46 1.32
C ILE A 162 3.36 17.45 0.02
N PRO A 163 3.01 18.29 -0.99
CA PRO A 163 3.60 18.20 -2.33
C PRO A 163 5.13 18.34 -2.38
N ALA A 164 5.72 19.06 -1.43
CA ALA A 164 7.16 19.34 -1.38
C ALA A 164 7.97 18.36 -0.50
N VAL A 165 7.36 17.28 0.01
CA VAL A 165 7.97 16.38 1.01
C VAL A 165 9.29 15.76 0.56
N LEU A 166 9.50 15.59 -0.76
CA LEU A 166 10.73 15.01 -1.31
C LEU A 166 11.85 16.01 -1.60
N SER A 167 11.66 17.32 -1.36
CA SER A 167 12.61 18.37 -1.81
C SER A 167 14.06 18.15 -1.32
N GLY A 168 14.25 17.51 -0.17
CA GLY A 168 15.56 17.18 0.40
C GLY A 168 16.12 15.80 0.04
N PHE A 169 15.44 15.03 -0.82
CA PHE A 169 15.71 13.60 -1.05
C PHE A 169 15.92 13.31 -2.55
N PRO A 170 17.07 13.70 -3.14
CA PRO A 170 17.32 13.53 -4.56
C PRO A 170 17.30 12.08 -5.03
N GLN A 171 17.75 11.11 -4.22
CA GLN A 171 17.66 9.70 -4.60
C GLN A 171 16.21 9.22 -4.63
N LEU A 172 15.37 9.64 -3.68
CA LEU A 172 13.95 9.31 -3.69
C LEU A 172 13.19 9.97 -4.86
N GLN A 173 13.57 11.18 -5.28
CA GLN A 173 13.00 11.80 -6.49
C GLN A 173 13.36 11.01 -7.76
N ALA A 174 14.63 10.60 -7.89
CA ALA A 174 15.09 9.77 -9.00
C ALA A 174 14.40 8.39 -8.99
N PHE A 175 14.31 7.76 -7.82
CA PHE A 175 13.61 6.50 -7.59
C PHE A 175 12.14 6.60 -7.99
N LYS A 176 11.40 7.60 -7.49
CA LYS A 176 10.00 7.85 -7.85
C LYS A 176 9.83 7.95 -9.36
N THR A 177 10.70 8.72 -10.03
CA THR A 177 10.66 8.92 -11.48
C THR A 177 10.88 7.61 -12.23
N LYS A 178 11.88 6.83 -11.82
CA LYS A 178 12.19 5.53 -12.43
C LYS A 178 11.04 4.55 -12.25
N MET A 179 10.57 4.39 -11.02
CA MET A 179 9.50 3.46 -10.67
C MET A 179 8.20 3.83 -11.36
N SER A 180 7.83 5.10 -11.42
CA SER A 180 6.64 5.59 -12.14
C SER A 180 6.69 5.33 -13.66
N ASN A 181 7.88 5.09 -14.22
CA ASN A 181 8.08 4.78 -15.63
C ASN A 181 8.16 3.28 -15.94
N VAL A 182 8.17 2.40 -14.94
CA VAL A 182 8.04 0.95 -15.16
C VAL A 182 6.70 0.71 -15.88
N PRO A 183 6.65 -0.02 -17.02
CA PRO A 183 5.46 -0.05 -17.88
C PRO A 183 4.16 -0.43 -17.16
N THR A 184 4.20 -1.41 -16.26
CA THR A 184 3.04 -1.83 -15.45
C THR A 184 2.62 -0.73 -14.49
N ILE A 185 3.55 -0.16 -13.72
CA ILE A 185 3.30 0.97 -12.80
C ILE A 185 2.72 2.16 -13.57
N LYS A 186 3.37 2.54 -14.68
CA LYS A 186 2.94 3.66 -15.52
C LYS A 186 1.50 3.49 -15.99
N LYS A 187 1.15 2.29 -16.46
CA LYS A 187 -0.22 1.95 -16.88
C LYS A 187 -1.21 2.10 -15.72
N PHE A 188 -0.85 1.67 -14.52
CA PHE A 188 -1.72 1.79 -13.34
C PHE A 188 -1.82 3.21 -12.79
N LEU A 189 -0.82 4.06 -13.02
CA LEU A 189 -0.90 5.47 -12.67
C LEU A 189 -1.77 6.29 -13.64
N GLN A 190 -2.15 5.74 -14.80
CA GLN A 190 -3.04 6.42 -15.75
C GLN A 190 -4.50 6.42 -15.26
N PRO A 191 -5.31 7.40 -15.72
CA PRO A 191 -6.75 7.39 -15.51
C PRO A 191 -7.42 6.11 -16.02
N GLY A 192 -8.48 5.66 -15.34
CA GLY A 192 -9.22 4.45 -15.71
C GLY A 192 -8.58 3.14 -15.24
N SER A 193 -7.47 3.20 -14.51
CA SER A 193 -6.94 2.04 -13.80
C SER A 193 -7.74 1.73 -12.53
N ALA A 194 -7.42 0.61 -11.89
CA ALA A 194 -8.01 0.25 -10.60
C ALA A 194 -7.45 1.06 -9.40
N ARG A 195 -6.52 2.00 -9.63
CA ARG A 195 -5.99 2.88 -8.58
C ARG A 195 -7.12 3.72 -7.99
N LYS A 196 -7.29 3.64 -6.67
CA LYS A 196 -8.34 4.39 -5.97
C LYS A 196 -7.89 5.83 -5.69
N PRO A 197 -8.80 6.82 -5.76
CA PRO A 197 -8.48 8.21 -5.44
C PRO A 197 -8.19 8.39 -3.94
N PRO A 198 -7.72 9.59 -3.53
CA PRO A 198 -7.75 10.02 -2.14
C PRO A 198 -9.14 9.86 -1.51
N PRO A 199 -9.25 9.38 -0.25
CA PRO A 199 -10.51 9.33 0.48
C PRO A 199 -11.20 10.69 0.51
N ASP A 200 -12.47 10.70 0.13
CA ASP A 200 -13.38 11.83 0.30
C ASP A 200 -14.31 11.61 1.51
N ASP A 201 -15.16 12.58 1.80
CA ASP A 201 -16.05 12.52 2.95
C ASP A 201 -17.11 11.40 2.81
N ASN A 202 -17.51 11.07 1.58
CA ASN A 202 -18.44 9.97 1.30
C ASN A 202 -17.82 8.61 1.64
N TYR A 203 -16.57 8.39 1.24
CA TYR A 203 -15.81 7.19 1.60
C TYR A 203 -15.66 7.09 3.12
N VAL A 204 -15.29 8.18 3.79
CA VAL A 204 -15.14 8.21 5.25
C VAL A 204 -16.45 7.84 5.93
N ALA A 205 -17.57 8.48 5.55
CA ALA A 205 -18.89 8.19 6.11
C ALA A 205 -19.31 6.72 5.90
N THR A 206 -19.05 6.18 4.70
CA THR A 206 -19.35 4.79 4.36
C THR A 206 -18.58 3.82 5.25
N VAL A 207 -17.27 4.03 5.41
CA VAL A 207 -16.43 3.19 6.28
C VAL A 207 -16.88 3.28 7.73
N MET A 208 -17.12 4.48 8.26
CA MET A 208 -17.58 4.66 9.64
C MET A 208 -18.90 3.92 9.91
N SER A 209 -19.84 3.97 8.96
CA SER A 209 -21.13 3.27 9.03
C SER A 209 -20.97 1.73 9.00
N ILE A 210 -20.21 1.20 8.04
CA ILE A 210 -20.02 -0.26 7.90
C ILE A 210 -19.36 -0.87 9.14
N PHE A 211 -18.33 -0.20 9.67
CA PHE A 211 -17.52 -0.73 10.77
C PHE A 211 -17.96 -0.25 12.17
N ASN A 212 -19.02 0.54 12.28
CA ASN A 212 -19.49 1.19 13.51
C ASN A 212 -18.37 1.92 14.27
N LEU A 213 -17.55 2.67 13.52
CA LEU A 213 -16.55 3.55 14.10
C LEU A 213 -17.28 4.86 14.42
N ASN A 214 -17.40 5.21 15.69
CA ASN A 214 -17.98 6.46 16.17
C ASN A 214 -16.89 7.41 16.63
#